data_AF-A0A956NSW0-F1
#
_entry.id   AF-A0A956NSW0-F1
#
_cell.length_a   1.000
_cell.length_b   1.000
_cell.length_c   1.000
_cell.angle_alpha   90.00
_cell.angle_beta   90.00
_cell.angle_gamma   90.00
#
_symmetry.space_group_name_H-M   'P 1'
#
loop_
_entity.id
_entity.type
_entity.pdbx_description
1 polymer ?
#
loop_
_entity_poly.entity_id
_entity_poly.type
_entity_poly.pdbx_seq_one_letter_code
_entity_poly.pdbx_strand_id
1 'polypeptide(L)' 'MSDTPTLGEDLKRLEEIVRRLEADDVPIEEALAIFEEGVGRLRAAKLRLAEAETRVVQVLRDTAEDGTVRLEPLDG' A
#
# COMPACT_ATOMS: atom_id res chain seq x y z
N MET A 1 -15.89 9.32 11.66
CA MET A 1 -15.42 9.06 10.28
C MET A 1 -14.17 8.24 10.44
N SER A 2 -14.11 7.03 9.90
CA SER A 2 -12.90 6.22 9.98
C SER A 2 -11.86 6.86 9.06
N ASP A 3 -10.92 7.60 9.62
CA ASP A 3 -9.82 8.20 8.86
C ASP A 3 -8.97 7.07 8.29
N THR A 4 -9.21 6.76 7.02
CA THR A 4 -8.38 5.84 6.26
C THR A 4 -7.06 6.56 5.99
N PRO A 5 -5.91 6.00 6.39
CA PRO A 5 -4.62 6.66 6.19
C PRO A 5 -4.38 6.91 4.70
N THR A 6 -3.69 7.97 4.33
CA THR A 6 -3.17 8.16 2.98
C THR A 6 -2.04 7.19 2.67
N LEU A 7 -1.70 6.99 1.39
CA LEU A 7 -0.55 6.17 1.00
C LEU A 7 0.75 6.69 1.65
N GLY A 8 0.94 8.01 1.68
CA GLY A 8 2.12 8.62 2.30
C GLY A 8 2.21 8.36 3.81
N GLU A 9 1.08 8.37 4.52
CA GLU A 9 1.04 8.04 5.94
C GLU A 9 1.35 6.57 6.21
N ASP A 10 0.85 5.65 5.37
CA ASP A 10 1.19 4.23 5.50
C ASP A 10 2.66 3.96 5.18
N LEU A 11 3.23 4.58 4.14
CA LEU A 11 4.65 4.46 3.82
C LEU A 11 5.51 4.97 4.98
N LYS A 12 5.19 6.17 5.50
CA LYS A 12 5.90 6.72 6.66
C LYS A 12 5.84 5.78 7.87
N ARG A 13 4.67 5.21 8.15
CA ARG A 13 4.51 4.28 9.27
C ARG A 13 5.25 2.96 9.06
N LEU A 14 5.25 2.43 7.83
CA LEU A 14 6.03 1.24 7.49
C LEU A 14 7.54 1.47 7.68
N GLU A 15 8.06 2.64 7.30
CA GLU A 15 9.45 3.00 7.56
C GLU A 15 9.76 3.11 9.06
N GLU A 16 8.85 3.65 9.86
CA GLU A 16 8.99 3.68 11.33
C GLU A 16 9.03 2.27 11.93
N ILE A 17 8.18 1.37 11.43
CA ILE A 17 8.16 -0.04 11.85
C ILE A 17 9.49 -0.72 11.51
N VAL A 18 10.01 -0.53 10.29
CA VAL A 18 11.32 -1.08 9.90
C VAL A 18 12.42 -0.56 10.83
N ARG A 19 12.50 0.76 11.04
CA ARG A 19 13.50 1.35 11.95
C ARG A 19 13.40 0.80 13.37
N ARG A 20 12.19 0.54 13.86
CA ARG A 20 12.01 -0.03 15.21
C ARG A 20 12.48 -1.49 15.23
N LEU A 21 12.08 -2.30 14.25
CA LEU A 21 12.49 -3.72 14.16
C LEU A 21 14.00 -3.91 14.01
N GLU A 22 14.71 -2.92 13.46
CA GLU A 22 16.18 -2.92 13.34
C GLU A 22 16.90 -2.54 14.65
N ALA A 23 16.19 -2.05 15.68
CA ALA A 23 16.81 -1.69 16.94
C ALA A 23 17.14 -2.93 17.79
N ASP A 24 18.32 -2.94 18.41
CA ASP A 24 18.82 -4.09 19.18
C ASP A 24 18.03 -4.37 20.48
N ASP A 25 17.20 -3.43 20.92
CA ASP A 25 16.54 -3.44 22.23
C ASP A 25 15.03 -3.73 22.19
N VAL A 26 14.49 -4.15 21.04
CA VAL A 26 13.05 -4.45 20.91
C VAL A 26 12.70 -5.78 21.59
N PRO A 27 11.79 -5.78 22.58
CA PRO A 27 11.24 -7.02 23.14
C PRO A 27 10.50 -7.83 22.05
N ILE A 28 10.60 -9.16 22.09
CA ILE A 28 10.04 -10.03 21.04
C ILE A 28 8.52 -9.85 20.88
N GLU A 29 7.80 -9.61 21.97
CA GLU A 29 6.36 -9.36 21.96
C GLU A 29 6.03 -8.04 21.24
N GLU A 30 6.85 -7.01 21.44
CA GLU A 30 6.72 -5.74 20.73
C GLU A 30 7.04 -5.90 19.25
N ALA A 31 8.13 -6.63 18.92
CA ALA A 31 8.53 -6.91 17.55
C ALA A 31 7.43 -7.62 16.75
N LEU A 32 6.76 -8.62 17.36
CA LEU A 32 5.64 -9.31 16.75
C LEU A 32 4.46 -8.37 16.52
N ALA A 33 4.09 -7.55 17.51
CA ALA A 33 2.97 -6.63 17.39
C ALA A 33 3.19 -5.59 16.28
N ILE A 34 4.37 -4.98 16.19
CA ILE A 34 4.66 -3.97 15.14
C ILE A 34 4.84 -4.61 13.76
N PHE A 35 5.32 -5.86 13.68
CA PHE A 35 5.37 -6.61 12.43
C PHE A 35 3.96 -6.89 11.90
N GLU A 36 3.05 -7.35 12.75
CA GLU A 36 1.64 -7.58 12.40
C GLU A 36 0.96 -6.30 11.92
N GLU A 37 1.20 -5.17 12.60
CA GLU A 37 0.74 -3.85 12.15
C GLU A 37 1.23 -3.56 10.72
N GLY A 38 2.53 -3.75 10.47
CA GLY A 38 3.15 -3.50 9.17
C GLY A 38 2.54 -4.35 8.06
N VAL A 39 2.33 -5.65 8.30
CA VAL A 39 1.68 -6.55 7.34
C VAL A 39 0.25 -6.11 7.05
N GLY A 40 -0.51 -5.71 8.07
CA GLY A 40 -1.86 -5.20 7.93
C GLY A 40 -1.92 -3.95 7.05
N ARG A 41 -1.05 -2.98 7.32
CA ARG A 41 -0.93 -1.74 6.53
C ARG A 41 -0.54 -2.01 5.08
N LEU A 42 0.46 -2.85 4.86
CA LEU A 42 0.91 -3.20 3.52
C LEU A 42 -0.21 -3.85 2.69
N ARG A 43 -0.99 -4.76 3.29
CA ARG A 43 -2.16 -5.38 2.63
C ARG A 43 -3.20 -4.33 2.26
N ALA A 44 -3.54 -3.43 3.19
CA ALA A 44 -4.53 -2.38 2.95
C ALA A 44 -4.06 -1.38 1.87
N ALA A 45 -2.78 -1.01 1.85
CA ALA A 45 -2.20 -0.16 0.81
C ALA A 45 -2.24 -0.82 -0.56
N LYS A 46 -1.85 -2.11 -0.66
CA LYS A 46 -1.91 -2.87 -1.91
C LYS A 46 -3.33 -2.98 -2.47
N LEU A 47 -4.33 -3.22 -1.62
CA LEU A 47 -5.72 -3.29 -2.05
C LEU A 47 -6.19 -1.95 -2.66
N ARG A 48 -5.91 -0.84 -2.00
CA ARG A 48 -6.30 0.49 -2.49
C ARG A 48 -5.56 0.88 -3.77
N LEU A 49 -4.30 0.48 -3.90
CA LEU A 49 -3.54 0.65 -5.14
C LEU A 49 -4.19 -0.12 -6.31
N ALA A 50 -4.60 -1.37 -6.09
CA ALA A 50 -5.28 -2.16 -7.11
C ALA A 50 -6.65 -1.55 -7.52
N GLU A 51 -7.40 -1.00 -6.55
CA GLU A 51 -8.64 -0.27 -6.82
C GLU A 51 -8.39 1.01 -7.63
N ALA A 52 -7.34 1.77 -7.26
CA ALA A 52 -6.94 2.98 -7.98
C ALA A 52 -6.50 2.66 -9.42
N GLU A 53 -5.69 1.61 -9.60
CA GLU A 53 -5.26 1.14 -10.91
C GLU A 53 -6.46 0.77 -11.78
N THR A 54 -7.40 -0.02 -11.24
CA THR A 54 -8.66 -0.39 -11.93
C THR A 54 -9.41 0.85 -12.41
N ARG A 55 -9.51 1.88 -11.57
CA ARG A 55 -10.18 3.13 -11.91
C ARG A 55 -9.44 3.91 -12.99
N VAL A 56 -8.11 3.92 -12.96
CA VAL A 56 -7.29 4.53 -14.02
C VAL A 56 -7.54 3.80 -15.35
N VAL A 57 -7.57 2.47 -15.36
CA VAL A 57 -7.87 1.68 -16.57
C VAL A 57 -9.23 2.06 -17.16
N GLN A 58 -10.26 2.17 -16.33
CA GLN A 58 -11.61 2.53 -16.76
C GLN A 58 -11.63 3.91 -17.42
N VAL A 59 -11.06 4.92 -16.75
CA VAL A 59 -10.99 6.28 -17.30
C VAL A 59 -10.26 6.30 -18.64
N LEU A 60 -9.12 5.60 -18.76
CA LEU A 60 -8.37 5.53 -20.01
C LEU A 60 -9.20 4.89 -21.13
N ARG A 61 -9.94 3.82 -20.85
CA ARG A 61 -10.81 3.14 -21.83
C ARG A 61 -11.95 4.03 -22.30
N ASP A 62 -12.58 4.75 -21.37
CA ASP A 62 -13.67 5.68 -21.68
C ASP A 62 -13.20 6.87 -22.53
N THR A 63 -11.92 7.24 -22.44
CA THR A 63 -11.31 8.32 -23.24
C THR A 63 -10.69 7.86 -24.55
N ALA A 64 -10.54 6.55 -24.79
CA ALA A 64 -9.93 6.03 -26.02
C ALA A 64 -10.97 5.97 -27.16
N GLU A 65 -10.69 6.63 -28.30
CA GLU A 65 -11.60 6.67 -29.46
C GLU A 65 -11.91 5.27 -30.04
N ASP A 66 -10.99 4.31 -29.88
CA ASP A 66 -11.13 2.91 -30.33
C ASP A 66 -11.40 1.92 -29.18
N GLY A 67 -11.49 2.40 -27.94
CA GLY A 67 -11.73 1.59 -26.74
C GLY A 67 -10.57 0.67 -26.32
N THR A 68 -9.39 0.77 -26.94
CA THR A 68 -8.25 -0.09 -26.65
C THR A 68 -7.22 0.59 -25.75
N VAL A 69 -7.02 0.05 -24.54
CA VAL A 69 -5.95 0.45 -23.63
C VAL A 69 -5.09 -0.77 -23.32
N ARG A 70 -3.80 -0.68 -23.64
CA ARG A 70 -2.79 -1.68 -23.27
C ARG A 70 -2.09 -1.22 -22.01
N LEU A 71 -2.28 -1.96 -20.91
CA LEU A 71 -1.55 -1.76 -19.67
C LEU A 71 -0.61 -2.95 -19.49
N GLU A 72 0.65 -2.64 -19.23
CA GLU A 72 1.62 -3.62 -18.77
C GLU A 72 1.65 -3.59 -17.24
N PRO A 73 1.74 -4.74 -16.56
CA PRO A 73 1.91 -4.77 -15.12
C PRO A 73 3.12 -3.91 -14.74
N LEU A 74 2.95 -3.05 -13.74
CA LEU A 74 4.10 -2.47 -13.05
C LEU A 74 4.68 -3.57 -12.17
N ASP A 75 5.61 -4.35 -12.72
CA ASP A 75 6.38 -5.30 -11.93
C ASP A 75 7.10 -4.55 -10.80
N GLY A 76 6.84 -4.96 -9.56
CA GLY A 76 7.41 -4.41 -8.33
C GLY A 76 8.45 -5.34 -7.73
#